data_AF-A0A9D2PY89-F1
#
_entry.id   AF-A0A9D2PY89-F1
#
_cell.length_a   1.000
_cell.length_b   1.000
_cell.length_c   1.000
_cell.angle_alpha   90.00
_cell.angle_beta   90.00
_cell.angle_gamma   90.00
#
_symmetry.space_group_name_H-M   'P 1'
#
loop_
_entity.id
_entity.type
_entity.pdbx_description
1 polymer ?
#
loop_
_entity_poly.entity_id
_entity_poly.type
_entity_poly.pdbx_seq_one_letter_code
_entity_poly.pdbx_strand_id
1 'polypeptide(L)'
;MPKTYTVPPPPHHNEGKTAAAWTMNLGIVLGSVPIAAGLILPDLDILLWIGAAIVLLAIVLGVVLSSAGLGQPRQYGMAAAARTAEGSADENARSEHPSGADAR
;
A
#
# COMPACT_ATOMS: atom_id res chain seq x y z
N MET A 1 22.50 6.95 31.74
CA MET A 1 21.50 5.92 31.38
C MET A 1 21.30 5.99 29.88
N PRO A 2 21.52 4.90 29.12
CA PRO A 2 21.21 4.89 27.69
C PRO A 2 19.71 5.15 27.50
N LYS A 3 19.36 6.10 26.63
CA LYS A 3 17.96 6.37 26.30
C LYS A 3 17.53 5.40 25.21
N THR A 4 16.66 4.46 25.57
CA THR A 4 16.03 3.56 24.61
C THR A 4 14.86 4.29 23.95
N TYR A 5 15.02 4.65 22.68
CA TYR A 5 13.91 5.17 21.88
C TYR A 5 13.18 4.00 21.23
N THR A 6 11.88 3.88 21.50
CA THR A 6 11.03 2.88 20.86
C THR A 6 10.70 3.36 19.45
N VAL A 7 11.37 2.81 18.44
CA VAL A 7 11.06 3.13 17.04
C VAL A 7 9.85 2.29 16.62
N PRO A 8 8.85 2.87 15.94
CA PRO A 8 7.74 2.10 15.39
C PRO A 8 8.26 1.00 14.46
N PRO A 9 7.53 -0.13 14.36
CA PRO A 9 7.83 -1.19 13.42
C PRO A 9 8.12 -0.68 12.00
N PRO A 10 9.07 -1.30 11.29
CA PRO A 10 9.35 -0.93 9.92
C PRO A 10 8.08 -1.07 9.06
N PRO A 11 7.81 -0.10 8.17
CA PRO A 11 6.69 -0.16 7.25
C PRO A 11 6.72 -1.41 6.37
N HIS A 12 5.56 -1.83 5.88
CA HIS A 12 5.48 -2.91 4.91
C HIS A 12 6.30 -2.56 3.65
N HIS A 13 7.20 -3.46 3.25
CA HIS A 13 8.07 -3.32 2.07
C HIS A 13 7.34 -3.52 0.74
N ASN A 14 6.04 -3.23 0.68
CA ASN A 14 5.26 -3.31 -0.54
C ASN A 14 5.12 -1.95 -1.21
N GLU A 15 5.40 -0.81 -0.57
CA GLU A 15 5.37 0.54 -1.20
C GLU A 15 4.06 0.83 -1.97
N GLY A 16 2.94 0.21 -1.56
CA GLY A 16 1.67 0.27 -2.29
C GLY A 16 1.54 -0.67 -3.50
N LYS A 17 2.57 -1.44 -3.83
CA LYS A 17 2.62 -2.48 -4.89
C LYS A 17 1.85 -3.73 -4.48
N THR A 18 0.55 -3.60 -4.27
CA THR A 18 -0.36 -4.72 -3.99
C THR A 18 -1.21 -5.02 -5.21
N ALA A 19 -1.62 -6.29 -5.38
CA ALA A 19 -2.47 -6.66 -6.50
C ALA A 19 -3.78 -5.88 -6.47
N ALA A 20 -4.40 -5.72 -5.29
CA ALA A 20 -5.61 -4.91 -5.13
C ALA A 20 -5.42 -3.46 -5.59
N ALA A 21 -4.31 -2.82 -5.21
CA ALA A 21 -4.02 -1.43 -5.59
C ALA A 21 -3.76 -1.30 -7.09
N TRP A 22 -2.96 -2.19 -7.70
CA TRP A 22 -2.66 -2.16 -9.12
C TRP A 22 -3.88 -2.46 -9.99
N THR A 23 -4.74 -3.40 -9.58
CA THR A 23 -6.01 -3.69 -10.28
C THR A 23 -6.91 -2.46 -10.28
N MET A 24 -7.10 -1.82 -9.13
CA MET A 24 -7.91 -0.60 -9.04
C MET A 24 -7.31 0.53 -9.87
N ASN A 25 -6.02 0.78 -9.74
CA ASN A 25 -5.32 1.85 -10.46
C ASN A 25 -5.42 1.68 -11.98
N LEU A 26 -5.05 0.50 -12.51
CA LEU A 26 -5.12 0.24 -13.94
C LEU A 26 -6.54 0.32 -14.46
N GLY A 27 -7.52 -0.20 -13.71
CA GLY A 27 -8.93 -0.11 -14.10
C GLY A 27 -9.45 1.33 -14.15
N ILE A 28 -9.07 2.19 -13.20
CA ILE A 28 -9.44 3.61 -13.21
C ILE A 28 -8.79 4.33 -14.39
N VAL A 29 -7.50 4.09 -14.64
CA VAL A 29 -6.79 4.67 -15.78
C VAL A 29 -7.45 4.23 -17.10
N LEU A 30 -7.75 2.94 -17.25
CA LEU A 30 -8.46 2.42 -18.42
C LEU A 30 -9.84 3.03 -18.58
N GLY A 31 -10.59 3.23 -17.50
CA GLY A 31 -11.91 3.88 -17.52
C GLY A 31 -11.86 5.36 -17.85
N SER A 32 -10.77 6.07 -17.50
CA SER A 32 -10.59 7.48 -17.83
C SER A 32 -10.45 7.76 -19.33
N VAL A 33 -9.94 6.81 -20.11
CA VAL A 33 -9.75 6.95 -21.56
C VAL A 33 -11.09 7.15 -22.30
N PRO A 34 -12.10 6.26 -22.18
CA PRO A 34 -13.40 6.49 -22.80
C PRO A 34 -14.14 7.69 -22.18
N ILE A 35 -13.96 8.01 -20.89
CA ILE A 35 -14.52 9.25 -20.32
C ILE A 35 -13.97 10.47 -21.07
N ALA A 36 -12.65 10.57 -21.20
CA ALA A 36 -12.01 11.67 -21.90
C ALA A 36 -12.46 11.74 -23.38
N ALA A 37 -12.55 10.60 -24.05
CA ALA A 37 -13.04 10.53 -25.43
C ALA A 37 -14.50 11.01 -25.56
N GLY A 38 -15.39 10.59 -24.66
CA GLY A 38 -16.80 10.99 -24.65
C GLY A 38 -17.02 12.46 -24.29
N LEU A 39 -16.05 13.12 -23.63
CA LEU A 39 -16.09 14.57 -23.37
C LEU A 39 -15.67 15.41 -24.57
N ILE A 40 -14.78 14.89 -25.43
CA ILE A 40 -14.13 15.67 -26.51
C ILE A 40 -14.77 15.39 -27.87
N LEU A 41 -15.24 14.17 -28.11
CA LEU A 41 -15.80 13.77 -29.40
C LEU A 41 -17.33 14.02 -29.44
N PRO A 42 -17.84 14.66 -30.51
CA PRO A 42 -19.27 14.90 -30.66
C PRO A 42 -20.05 13.59 -30.82
N ASP A 43 -21.28 13.56 -30.28
CA ASP A 43 -22.22 12.42 -30.36
C ASP A 43 -21.71 11.09 -29.79
N LEU A 44 -20.67 11.11 -28.95
CA LEU A 44 -20.10 9.92 -28.27
C LEU A 44 -20.25 9.98 -26.74
N ASP A 45 -21.34 10.57 -26.25
CA ASP A 45 -21.69 10.63 -24.83
C ASP A 45 -21.81 9.24 -24.18
N ILE A 46 -22.15 8.20 -24.94
CA ILE A 46 -22.16 6.81 -24.49
C ILE A 46 -20.81 6.34 -23.92
N LEU A 47 -19.69 6.90 -24.39
CA LEU A 47 -18.35 6.57 -23.88
C LEU A 47 -18.17 7.05 -22.42
N LEU A 48 -18.88 8.10 -22.00
CA LEU A 48 -18.88 8.54 -20.60
C LEU A 48 -19.43 7.45 -19.68
N TRP A 49 -20.54 6.83 -20.08
CA TRP A 49 -21.17 5.76 -19.31
C TRP A 49 -20.35 4.49 -19.31
N ILE A 50 -19.76 4.12 -20.45
CA ILE A 50 -18.85 2.98 -20.55
C ILE A 50 -17.65 3.18 -19.61
N GLY A 51 -17.03 4.35 -19.66
CA GLY A 51 -15.89 4.66 -18.80
C GLY A 51 -16.26 4.71 -17.32
N ALA A 52 -17.41 5.30 -16.97
CA ALA A 52 -17.92 5.29 -15.60
C ALA A 52 -18.17 3.86 -15.08
N ALA A 53 -18.72 2.97 -15.92
CA ALA A 53 -18.92 1.58 -15.56
C ALA A 53 -17.59 0.84 -15.33
N ILE A 54 -16.56 1.10 -16.15
CA ILE A 54 -15.22 0.53 -15.98
C ILE A 54 -14.61 1.00 -14.66
N VAL A 55 -14.69 2.30 -14.35
CA VAL A 55 -14.20 2.86 -13.08
C VAL A 55 -14.91 2.22 -11.90
N LEU A 56 -16.25 2.10 -11.95
CA LEU A 56 -17.03 1.48 -10.89
C LEU A 56 -16.61 0.02 -10.67
N LEU A 57 -16.45 -0.75 -11.75
CA LEU A 57 -15.99 -2.13 -11.68
C LEU A 57 -14.57 -2.23 -11.10
N ALA A 58 -13.65 -1.35 -11.50
CA ALA A 58 -12.29 -1.31 -10.98
C ALA A 58 -12.26 -1.07 -9.47
N ILE A 59 -13.13 -0.17 -8.97
CA ILE A 59 -13.27 0.11 -7.54
C ILE A 59 -13.77 -1.13 -6.80
N VAL A 60 -14.84 -1.76 -7.29
CA VAL A 60 -15.42 -2.97 -6.69
C VAL A 60 -14.38 -4.08 -6.64
N LEU A 61 -13.69 -4.36 -7.74
CA LEU A 61 -12.64 -5.38 -7.79
C LEU A 61 -11.49 -5.06 -6.83
N GLY A 62 -11.01 -3.82 -6.78
CA GLY A 62 -9.97 -3.40 -5.85
C GLY A 62 -10.34 -3.64 -4.39
N VAL A 63 -11.58 -3.31 -4.01
CA VAL A 63 -12.11 -3.54 -2.66
C VAL A 63 -12.23 -5.04 -2.36
N VAL A 64 -12.75 -5.82 -3.30
CA VAL A 64 -12.88 -7.28 -3.15
C VAL A 64 -11.50 -7.93 -2.98
N LEU A 65 -10.53 -7.60 -3.84
CA LEU A 65 -9.15 -8.10 -3.73
C LEU A 65 -8.51 -7.69 -2.39
N SER A 66 -8.72 -6.45 -1.95
CA SER A 66 -8.22 -5.98 -0.65
C SER A 66 -8.83 -6.79 0.50
N SER A 67 -10.14 -7.06 0.45
CA SER A 67 -10.83 -7.87 1.46
C SER A 67 -10.38 -9.34 1.46
N ALA A 68 -9.99 -9.86 0.30
CA ALA A 68 -9.44 -11.21 0.13
C ALA A 68 -7.96 -11.33 0.57
N GLY A 69 -7.35 -10.27 1.11
CA GLY A 69 -5.97 -10.27 1.58
C GLY A 69 -4.93 -10.00 0.50
N LEU A 70 -5.34 -9.65 -0.72
CA LEU A 70 -4.45 -9.28 -1.83
C LEU A 70 -4.09 -7.78 -1.82
N GLY A 71 -4.53 -7.05 -0.80
CA GLY A 71 -4.18 -5.66 -0.52
C GLY A 71 -3.15 -5.53 0.61
N GLN A 72 -2.94 -4.30 1.06
CA GLN A 72 -2.05 -4.04 2.19
C GLN A 72 -2.74 -4.44 3.51
N PRO A 73 -2.03 -5.09 4.46
CA PRO A 73 -2.59 -5.41 5.76
C PRO A 73 -3.09 -4.14 6.46
N ARG A 74 -4.32 -4.17 6.98
CA ARG A 74 -4.93 -3.03 7.69
C ARG A 74 -4.33 -2.80 9.08
N GLN A 75 -3.64 -3.79 9.61
CA GLN A 75 -2.99 -3.69 10.91
C GLN A 75 -1.49 -3.51 10.71
N TYR A 76 -1.00 -2.36 11.13
CA TYR A 76 0.41 -2.15 11.45
C TYR A 76 0.68 -3.00 12.69
N GLY A 77 0.98 -4.29 12.45
CA GLY A 77 0.84 -5.29 13.50
C GLY A 77 1.81 -5.01 14.64
N MET A 78 1.31 -4.61 15.82
CA MET A 78 2.08 -4.64 17.08
C MET A 78 2.75 -6.02 17.28
N ALA A 79 2.14 -7.10 16.79
CA ALA A 79 2.73 -8.45 16.80
C ALA A 79 3.84 -8.67 15.76
N ALA A 80 3.75 -8.04 14.58
CA ALA A 80 4.85 -8.02 13.61
C ALA A 80 6.00 -7.14 14.14
N ALA A 81 5.66 -6.01 14.76
CA ALA A 81 6.55 -5.13 15.47
C ALA A 81 7.29 -5.82 16.60
N ALA A 82 6.58 -6.58 17.43
CA ALA A 82 7.16 -7.30 18.55
C ALA A 82 8.18 -8.35 18.05
N ARG A 83 7.83 -9.14 17.03
CA ARG A 83 8.75 -10.13 16.44
C ARG A 83 9.97 -9.51 15.78
N THR A 84 9.80 -8.37 15.08
CA THR A 84 10.93 -7.64 14.49
C THR A 84 11.79 -6.96 15.56
N ALA A 85 11.17 -6.43 16.63
CA ALA A 85 11.87 -5.83 17.76
C ALA A 85 12.73 -6.86 18.50
N GLU A 86 12.20 -8.06 18.76
CA GLU A 86 12.94 -9.18 19.36
C GLU A 86 14.18 -9.55 18.52
N GLY A 87 14.02 -9.72 17.21
CA GLY A 87 15.15 -10.03 16.32
C GLY A 87 16.19 -8.90 16.24
N SER A 88 15.75 -7.64 16.18
CA SER A 88 16.67 -6.49 16.10
C SER A 88 17.44 -6.23 17.40
N ALA A 89 16.83 -6.53 18.56
CA ALA A 89 17.47 -6.39 19.86
C ALA A 89 18.62 -7.39 20.00
N ASP A 90 18.39 -8.64 19.57
CA ASP A 90 19.39 -9.70 19.56
C ASP A 90 20.55 -9.40 18.60
N GLU A 91 20.27 -8.83 17.43
CA GLU A 91 21.29 -8.50 16.43
C GLU A 91 22.11 -7.27 16.83
N ASN A 92 21.47 -6.22 17.35
CA ASN A 92 22.13 -5.03 17.88
C ASN A 92 23.03 -5.39 19.08
N ALA A 93 22.58 -6.29 19.97
CA ALA A 93 23.38 -6.79 21.09
C ALA A 93 24.63 -7.58 20.67
N ARG A 94 24.65 -8.14 19.45
CA ARG A 94 25.80 -8.87 18.90
C ARG A 94 26.68 -8.03 17.96
N SER A 95 26.25 -6.82 17.60
CA SER A 95 26.99 -5.95 16.70
C SER A 95 28.25 -5.38 17.37
N GLU A 96 29.36 -5.28 16.61
CA GLU A 96 30.62 -4.73 17.12
C GLU A 96 30.51 -3.25 17.53
N HIS A 97 29.54 -2.54 16.96
CA HIS A 97 29.24 -1.15 17.26
C HIS A 97 27.74 -0.99 17.56
N PRO A 98 27.31 -1.31 18.79
CA PRO A 98 25.91 -1.19 19.16
C PRO A 98 25.48 0.26 19.08
N SER A 99 24.32 0.50 18.48
CA SER A 99 23.73 1.84 18.21
C SER A 99 23.60 2.79 19.41
N GLY A 100 23.87 2.34 20.63
CA GLY A 100 23.95 3.17 21.84
C GLY A 100 25.37 3.60 22.24
N ALA A 101 26.42 3.16 21.53
CA ALA A 101 27.81 3.42 21.87
C ALA A 101 28.25 4.86 21.58
N ASP A 102 27.63 5.47 20.59
CA ASP A 102 27.95 6.77 19.98
C ASP A 102 27.06 7.91 20.52
N ALA A 103 26.09 7.59 21.38
CA ALA A 103 25.18 8.55 22.01
C ALA A 103 25.78 9.27 23.25
N ARG A 104 27.11 9.43 23.33
CA ARG A 104 27.81 10.08 24.46
C ARG A 104 28.19 11.52 24.17
#